data_AF-A0A4X2L6V2-F1
#
_entry.id   AF-A0A4X2L6V2-F1
#
_cell.length_a   1.000
_cell.length_b   1.000
_cell.length_c   1.000
_cell.angle_alpha   90.00
_cell.angle_beta   90.00
_cell.angle_gamma   90.00
#
_symmetry.space_group_name_H-M   'P 1'
#
loop_
_entity.id
_entity.type
_entity.pdbx_description
1 polymer ?
#
loop_
_entity_poly.entity_id
_entity_poly.type
_entity_poly.pdbx_seq_one_letter_code
_entity_poly.pdbx_strand_id
1 'polypeptide(L)'
;MAPPAEERGLKSVVWQKIKTTVLDDCKKEGEWKIMVLDEFTTKLLASCCKMTDLLAEGITVVEDIYKNREPVRQMKALYFITPTSKRGKMALKNGRRD
;
A
#
# COMPACT_ATOMS: atom_id res chain seq x y z
N MET A 1 -31.44 -0.23 3.21
CA MET A 1 -30.60 0.96 3.42
C MET A 1 -29.57 0.96 2.30
N ALA A 2 -29.68 1.85 1.32
CA ALA A 2 -28.74 1.92 0.20
C ALA A 2 -27.37 2.42 0.70
N PRO A 3 -26.24 1.96 0.14
CA PRO A 3 -24.94 2.53 0.46
C PRO A 3 -24.93 4.04 0.14
N PRO A 4 -24.29 4.87 0.98
CA PRO A 4 -24.25 6.31 0.78
C PRO A 4 -23.63 6.67 -0.57
N ALA A 5 -24.16 7.73 -1.19
CA ALA A 5 -23.94 8.15 -2.57
C ALA A 5 -22.53 8.69 -2.91
N GLU A 6 -21.45 8.10 -2.38
CA GLU A 6 -20.06 8.44 -2.75
C GLU A 6 -19.48 7.55 -3.87
N GLU A 7 -20.24 6.56 -4.36
CA GLU A 7 -19.71 5.44 -5.17
C GLU A 7 -19.75 5.60 -6.71
N ARG A 8 -19.56 6.80 -7.26
CA ARG A 8 -19.44 6.96 -8.74
C ARG A 8 -18.28 7.85 -9.20
N GLY A 9 -17.18 7.87 -8.45
CA GLY A 9 -15.96 8.57 -8.83
C GLY A 9 -14.86 7.61 -9.28
N LEU A 10 -14.05 8.02 -10.27
CA LEU A 10 -12.85 7.26 -10.70
C LEU A 10 -11.94 6.93 -9.51
N LYS A 11 -11.79 7.87 -8.56
CA LYS A 11 -11.03 7.67 -7.32
C LYS A 11 -11.59 6.52 -6.47
N SER A 12 -12.91 6.45 -6.32
CA SER A 12 -13.56 5.38 -5.57
C SER A 12 -13.35 4.02 -6.25
N VAL A 13 -13.53 3.94 -7.57
CA VAL A 13 -13.30 2.71 -8.33
C VAL A 13 -11.84 2.24 -8.23
N VAL A 14 -10.89 3.17 -8.34
CA VAL A 14 -9.46 2.86 -8.19
C VAL A 14 -9.16 2.35 -6.78
N TRP A 15 -9.65 3.03 -5.74
CA TRP A 15 -9.45 2.60 -4.36
C TRP A 15 -10.06 1.23 -4.08
N GLN A 16 -11.31 1.00 -4.49
CA GLN A 16 -11.99 -0.28 -4.34
C GLN A 16 -11.20 -1.41 -5.02
N LYS A 17 -10.66 -1.16 -6.20
CA LYS A 17 -9.83 -2.15 -6.91
C LYS A 17 -8.51 -2.42 -6.19
N ILE A 18 -7.82 -1.39 -5.69
CA ILE A 18 -6.58 -1.57 -4.92
C ILE A 18 -6.87 -2.35 -3.64
N LYS A 19 -7.92 -1.98 -2.91
CA LYS A 19 -8.33 -2.64 -1.68
C LYS A 19 -8.59 -4.13 -1.92
N THR A 20 -9.48 -4.45 -2.86
CA THR A 20 -9.86 -5.84 -3.14
C THR A 20 -8.73 -6.69 -3.71
N THR A 21 -7.87 -6.12 -4.56
CA THR A 21 -6.84 -6.90 -5.27
C THR A 21 -5.51 -6.96 -4.52
N VAL A 22 -5.21 -5.99 -3.65
CA VAL A 22 -3.90 -5.89 -2.99
C VAL A 22 -4.01 -6.06 -1.48
N LEU A 23 -4.97 -5.37 -0.85
CA LEU A 23 -5.05 -5.30 0.60
C LEU A 23 -5.79 -6.50 1.18
N ASP A 24 -6.94 -6.86 0.61
CA ASP A 24 -7.74 -8.01 1.05
C ASP A 24 -6.99 -9.34 0.87
N ASP A 25 -6.31 -9.52 -0.28
CA ASP A 25 -5.46 -10.70 -0.55
C ASP A 25 -4.34 -10.89 0.48
N CYS A 26 -3.87 -9.80 1.08
CA CYS A 26 -2.80 -9.82 2.06
C CYS A 26 -3.30 -9.72 3.51
N LYS A 27 -4.59 -9.47 3.75
CA LYS A 27 -5.12 -9.15 5.08
C LYS A 27 -5.08 -10.39 5.97
N LYS A 28 -4.48 -10.23 7.15
CA LYS A 28 -4.46 -11.25 8.21
C LYS A 28 -4.83 -10.56 9.51
N GLU A 29 -5.82 -11.11 10.21
CA GLU A 29 -6.26 -10.55 11.48
C GLU A 29 -5.10 -10.55 12.49
N GLY A 30 -4.91 -9.42 13.18
CA GLY A 30 -3.85 -9.24 14.16
C GLY A 30 -2.46 -8.92 13.59
N GLU A 31 -2.29 -8.84 12.27
CA GLU A 31 -1.00 -8.52 11.65
C GLU A 31 -0.97 -7.12 11.01
N TRP A 32 -0.08 -6.27 11.53
CA TRP A 32 0.21 -4.96 10.95
C TRP A 32 1.31 -5.06 9.89
N LYS A 33 1.17 -4.26 8.83
CA LYS A 33 2.07 -4.25 7.69
C LYS A 33 2.60 -2.86 7.39
N ILE A 34 3.79 -2.85 6.80
CA ILE A 34 4.41 -1.65 6.25
C ILE A 34 4.13 -1.63 4.74
N MET A 35 3.60 -0.53 4.22
CA MET A 35 3.40 -0.36 2.78
C MET A 35 4.57 0.42 2.18
N VAL A 36 5.26 -0.19 1.23
CA VAL A 36 6.38 0.38 0.47
C VAL A 36 5.85 0.92 -0.85
N LEU A 37 5.97 2.22 -1.06
CA LEU A 37 5.51 2.91 -2.26
C LEU A 37 6.66 3.50 -3.09
N ASP A 38 6.37 3.82 -4.34
CA ASP A 38 7.20 4.70 -5.16
C ASP A 38 6.51 6.05 -5.34
N GLU A 39 7.20 7.00 -5.97
CA GLU A 39 6.66 8.36 -6.18
C GLU A 39 5.30 8.37 -6.90
N PHE A 40 5.09 7.46 -7.85
CA PHE A 40 3.85 7.40 -8.64
C PHE A 40 2.70 6.79 -7.81
N THR A 41 2.94 5.65 -7.15
CA THR A 41 1.94 4.98 -6.33
C THR A 41 1.61 5.79 -5.07
N THR A 42 2.57 6.57 -4.55
CA THR A 42 2.33 7.54 -3.49
C THR A 42 1.33 8.61 -3.93
N LYS A 43 1.54 9.22 -5.10
CA LYS A 43 0.60 10.22 -5.66
C LYS A 43 -0.77 9.60 -5.94
N LEU A 44 -0.81 8.34 -6.41
CA LEU A 44 -2.04 7.61 -6.65
C LEU A 44 -2.85 7.42 -5.37
N LEU A 45 -2.23 6.86 -4.32
CA LEU A 45 -2.88 6.60 -3.04
C LEU A 45 -3.31 7.89 -2.33
N ALA A 46 -2.45 8.91 -2.32
CA ALA A 46 -2.79 10.22 -1.74
C ALA A 46 -4.01 10.87 -2.42
N SER A 47 -4.31 10.51 -3.68
CA SER A 47 -5.45 11.03 -4.42
C SER A 47 -6.76 10.29 -4.13
N CYS A 48 -6.71 8.99 -3.82
CA CYS A 48 -7.89 8.12 -3.73
C CYS A 48 -8.20 7.56 -2.35
N CYS A 49 -7.29 7.67 -1.37
CA CYS A 49 -7.50 7.16 -0.02
C CYS A 49 -6.93 8.09 1.06
N LYS A 50 -7.50 8.02 2.27
CA LYS A 50 -6.98 8.68 3.45
C LYS A 50 -6.13 7.71 4.26
N MET A 51 -5.25 8.23 5.12
CA MET A 51 -4.45 7.42 6.05
C MET A 51 -5.32 6.54 6.97
N THR A 52 -6.50 7.01 7.34
CA THR A 52 -7.48 6.23 8.13
C THR A 52 -7.96 4.98 7.41
N ASP A 53 -8.10 5.05 6.09
CA ASP A 53 -8.56 3.93 5.28
C ASP A 53 -7.47 2.85 5.20
N LEU A 54 -6.20 3.25 5.09
CA LEU A 54 -5.04 2.34 5.13
C LEU A 54 -4.91 1.65 6.49
N LEU A 55 -5.10 2.39 7.59
CA LEU A 55 -5.08 1.84 8.95
C LEU A 55 -6.17 0.78 9.14
N ALA A 56 -7.38 1.00 8.62
CA ALA A 56 -8.46 0.01 8.67
C ALA A 56 -8.15 -1.29 7.91
N GLU A 57 -7.24 -1.23 6.94
CA GLU A 57 -6.77 -2.39 6.18
C GLU A 57 -5.50 -3.06 6.75
N GLY A 58 -5.04 -2.63 7.93
CA GLY A 58 -3.89 -3.24 8.60
C GLY A 58 -2.54 -2.67 8.16
N ILE A 59 -2.52 -1.49 7.53
CA ILE A 59 -1.28 -0.77 7.19
C ILE A 59 -1.05 0.34 8.22
N THR A 60 0.04 0.23 8.98
CA THR A 60 0.41 1.22 10.01
C THR A 60 1.43 2.24 9.54
N VAL A 61 2.28 1.84 8.60
CA VAL A 61 3.41 2.65 8.14
C VAL A 61 3.43 2.65 6.63
N VAL A 62 3.59 3.85 6.05
CA VAL A 62 3.78 4.04 4.62
C VAL A 62 5.14 4.69 4.42
N GLU A 63 6.02 4.08 3.64
CA GLU A 63 7.32 4.68 3.33
C GLU A 63 7.69 4.58 1.85
N ASP A 64 8.64 5.41 1.44
CA ASP A 64 9.15 5.52 0.07
C ASP A 64 10.31 4.54 -0.19
N ILE A 65 10.28 3.82 -1.31
CA ILE A 65 11.28 2.83 -1.70
C ILE A 65 12.70 3.43 -1.87
N TYR A 66 12.80 4.71 -2.21
CA TYR A 66 14.06 5.41 -2.44
C TYR A 66 14.71 5.93 -1.15
N LYS A 67 13.96 5.98 -0.05
CA LYS A 67 14.50 6.39 1.26
C LYS A 67 15.11 5.19 1.98
N ASN A 68 16.15 5.44 2.77
CA ASN A 68 16.67 4.43 3.66
C ASN A 68 15.65 4.15 4.77
N ARG A 69 15.31 2.88 4.95
CA ARG A 69 14.37 2.38 5.95
C ARG A 69 15.13 1.67 7.05
N GLU A 70 14.62 1.73 8.25
CA GLU A 70 15.08 0.85 9.32
C GLU A 70 14.44 -0.54 9.13
N PRO A 71 15.21 -1.63 9.24
CA PRO A 71 14.66 -2.97 9.07
C PRO A 71 13.73 -3.33 10.23
N VAL A 72 12.43 -3.44 9.96
CA VAL A 72 11.42 -3.83 10.96
C VAL A 72 11.07 -5.31 10.79
N ARG A 73 11.91 -6.20 11.33
CA ARG A 73 11.79 -7.66 11.20
C ARG A 73 10.49 -8.26 11.77
N GLN A 74 9.75 -7.49 12.58
CA GLN A 74 8.53 -7.93 13.24
C GLN A 74 7.26 -7.66 12.42
N MET A 75 7.35 -6.86 11.34
CA MET A 75 6.21 -6.50 10.48
C MET A 75 6.48 -6.94 9.05
N LYS A 76 5.46 -7.44 8.36
CA LYS A 76 5.57 -7.75 6.93
C LYS A 76 5.49 -6.48 6.09
N ALA A 77 6.29 -6.43 5.02
CA ALA A 77 6.27 -5.35 4.05
C ALA A 77 5.45 -5.70 2.79
N LEU A 78 4.55 -4.81 2.40
CA LEU A 78 3.76 -4.86 1.17
C LEU A 78 4.35 -3.87 0.15
N TYR A 79 4.86 -4.37 -0.97
CA TYR A 79 5.48 -3.54 -2.01
C TYR A 79 4.45 -3.18 -3.10
N PHE A 80 3.96 -1.94 -3.10
CA PHE A 80 3.07 -1.41 -4.14
C PHE A 80 3.82 -0.37 -4.98
N ILE A 81 4.50 -0.87 -6.00
CA ILE A 81 5.40 -0.09 -6.86
C ILE A 81 5.11 -0.36 -8.34
N THR A 82 5.50 0.59 -9.19
CA THR A 82 5.41 0.48 -10.64
C THR A 82 6.45 -0.53 -11.15
N PRO A 83 6.07 -1.51 -12.00
CA PRO A 83 6.97 -2.53 -12.50
C PRO A 83 7.97 -1.93 -13.51
N THR A 84 9.09 -1.46 -13.00
CA THR A 84 10.23 -0.99 -13.82
C THR A 84 11.50 -1.72 -13.40
N SER A 85 12.43 -1.93 -14.33
CA SER A 85 13.65 -2.72 -14.07
C SER A 85 14.48 -2.16 -12.91
N LYS A 86 14.47 -0.84 -12.69
CA LYS A 86 15.16 -0.18 -11.57
C LYS A 86 14.43 -0.40 -10.24
N ARG A 87 13.10 -0.22 -10.22
CA ARG A 87 12.29 -0.35 -8.99
C ARG A 87 12.20 -1.81 -8.53
N GLY A 88 12.10 -2.76 -9.46
CA GLY A 88 12.12 -4.20 -9.15
C GLY A 88 13.43 -4.65 -8.49
N LYS A 89 14.59 -4.20 -9.00
CA LYS A 89 15.90 -4.47 -8.38
C LYS A 89 16.00 -3.87 -6.97
N MET A 90 15.44 -2.68 -6.76
CA MET A 90 15.44 -2.03 -5.45
C MET A 90 14.54 -2.75 -4.45
N ALA A 91 13.36 -3.20 -4.87
CA ALA A 91 12.47 -4.02 -4.04
C ALA A 91 13.14 -5.33 -3.62
N LEU A 92 13.81 -6.03 -4.55
CA LEU A 92 14.57 -7.24 -4.25
C LEU A 92 15.72 -7.00 -3.26
N LYS A 93 16.37 -5.83 -3.32
CA LYS A 93 17.41 -5.45 -2.36
C LYS A 93 16.82 -5.17 -0.97
N ASN A 94 15.65 -4.53 -0.91
CA ASN A 94 14.98 -4.19 0.35
C ASN A 94 14.37 -5.43 1.02
N GLY A 95 13.72 -6.31 0.26
CA GLY A 95 13.17 -7.56 0.78
C GLY A 95 14.21 -8.57 1.29
N ARG A 96 15.51 -8.36 1.05
CA ARG A 96 16.59 -9.12 1.73
C ARG A 96 16.96 -8.56 3.11
N ARG A 97 16.45 -7.37 3.46
CA ARG A 97 16.72 -6.67 4.74
C ARG A 97 15.56 -6.79 5.72
N ASP A 98 14.36 -7.01 5.21
CA ASP A 98 13.12 -7.26 5.97
C ASP A 98 13.05 -8.73 6.41
#